data_AF-W4JNN7-F1
#
_entry.id   AF-W4JNN7-F1
#
_cell.length_a   1.000
_cell.length_b   1.000
_cell.length_c   1.000
_cell.angle_alpha   90.00
_cell.angle_beta   90.00
_cell.angle_gamma   90.00
#
_symmetry.space_group_name_H-M   'P 1'
#
loop_
_entity.id
_entity.type
_entity.pdbx_description
1 polymer ?
#
loop_
_entity_poly.entity_id
_entity_poly.type
_entity_poly.pdbx_seq_one_letter_code
_entity_poly.pdbx_strand_id
1 'polypeptide(L)'
;MGNRPSLTSLWASAYTRSSSRPVDMVFSLMDLLGVNLDVSQFHQDERTKATIRLIQEVMKRGRGRATWLYIAPWVKPSGEISTLPEMPETSESGRAYFQTSGGKVLAMKAFTAERAWRSVGLPSPVPTGKMTDSGYFVFSAKAALVSLEDRENAESWRRKHMRAYDDRETWAIVIGRIRNKNRNPETWEIEPISDGEPRREGVYELTMMLVEKHKVNLYHRVGMEKEMDERITAGWDWKYREFCIGGPGRGERVRFGAFPEGPKYLQSFVPHSMTPSFVGQ
;
A
#
# COMPACT_ATOMS: atom_id res chain seq x y z
N MET A 1 -5.39 -26.77 -17.40
CA MET A 1 -4.36 -25.70 -17.43
C MET A 1 -4.29 -25.09 -16.03
N GLY A 2 -3.18 -25.24 -15.31
CA GLY A 2 -3.05 -24.73 -13.94
C GLY A 2 -3.05 -23.20 -13.90
N ASN A 3 -3.92 -22.63 -13.08
CA ASN A 3 -4.02 -21.17 -12.88
C ASN A 3 -2.70 -20.68 -12.25
N ARG A 4 -1.86 -19.98 -13.02
CA ARG A 4 -0.63 -19.39 -12.46
C ARG A 4 -1.02 -18.36 -11.40
N PRO A 5 -0.47 -18.42 -10.18
CA PRO A 5 -0.74 -17.42 -9.15
C PRO A 5 -0.31 -16.02 -9.63
N SER A 6 -1.12 -15.00 -9.34
CA SER A 6 -0.79 -13.60 -9.68
C SER A 6 0.47 -13.14 -8.94
N LEU A 7 1.22 -12.18 -9.52
CA LEU A 7 2.43 -11.62 -8.89
C LEU A 7 2.18 -11.11 -7.47
N THR A 8 1.00 -10.53 -7.20
CA THR A 8 0.62 -10.10 -5.85
C THR A 8 0.42 -11.30 -4.91
N SER A 9 -0.11 -12.44 -5.38
CA SER A 9 -0.18 -13.67 -4.59
C SER A 9 1.21 -14.22 -4.28
N LEU A 10 2.13 -14.16 -5.26
CA LEU A 10 3.52 -14.57 -5.06
C LEU A 10 4.20 -13.69 -4.00
N TRP A 11 3.98 -12.38 -4.07
CA TRP A 11 4.44 -11.45 -3.04
C TRP A 11 3.81 -11.68 -1.65
N ALA A 12 2.51 -11.96 -1.57
CA ALA A 12 1.88 -12.28 -0.28
C ALA A 12 2.45 -13.58 0.31
N SER A 13 2.65 -14.61 -0.52
CA SER A 13 3.30 -15.85 -0.11
C SER A 13 4.75 -15.62 0.32
N ALA A 14 5.47 -14.73 -0.35
CA ALA A 14 6.82 -14.34 0.03
C ALA A 14 6.90 -13.81 1.47
N TYR A 15 5.96 -12.94 1.84
CA TYR A 15 5.88 -12.35 3.18
C TYR A 15 5.43 -13.32 4.27
N THR A 16 4.98 -14.54 3.93
CA THR A 16 4.64 -15.56 4.94
C THR A 16 5.78 -16.51 5.26
N ARG A 17 6.93 -16.38 4.59
CA ARG A 17 8.08 -17.27 4.79
C ARG A 17 8.94 -16.80 5.96
N SER A 18 9.46 -17.76 6.72
CA SER A 18 10.45 -17.55 7.77
C SER A 18 11.82 -18.06 7.31
N SER A 19 12.90 -17.38 7.72
CA SER A 19 14.28 -17.81 7.48
C SER A 19 15.15 -17.46 8.69
N SER A 20 16.19 -18.25 8.95
CA SER A 20 17.19 -17.98 9.99
C SER A 20 18.11 -16.82 9.63
N ARG A 21 18.43 -16.64 8.34
CA ARG A 21 19.18 -15.49 7.83
C ARG A 21 18.24 -14.53 7.08
N PRO A 22 18.30 -13.22 7.37
CA PRO A 22 17.46 -12.21 6.72
C PRO A 22 17.57 -12.19 5.19
N VAL A 23 18.77 -12.38 4.63
CA VAL A 23 18.99 -12.39 3.17
C VAL A 23 18.47 -13.66 2.49
N ASP A 24 18.55 -14.82 3.15
CA ASP A 24 18.07 -16.10 2.61
C ASP A 24 16.55 -16.10 2.40
N MET A 25 15.82 -15.29 3.18
CA MET A 25 14.40 -15.03 2.94
C MET A 25 14.18 -14.46 1.54
N VAL A 26 14.98 -13.46 1.13
CA VAL A 26 14.89 -12.81 -0.19
C VAL A 26 15.25 -13.80 -1.30
N PHE A 27 16.30 -14.59 -1.11
CA PHE A 27 16.71 -15.61 -2.08
C PHE A 27 15.64 -16.67 -2.29
N SER A 28 14.91 -17.06 -1.24
CA SER A 28 13.79 -18.00 -1.35
C SER A 28 12.63 -17.49 -2.23
N LEU A 29 12.58 -16.19 -2.52
CA LEU A 29 11.55 -15.56 -3.35
C LEU A 29 11.91 -15.55 -4.83
N MET A 30 13.19 -15.73 -5.16
CA MET A 30 13.70 -15.62 -6.52
C MET A 30 13.01 -16.60 -7.46
N ASP A 31 13.00 -17.89 -7.12
CA ASP A 31 12.31 -18.92 -7.91
C ASP A 31 10.81 -18.68 -7.98
N LEU A 32 10.20 -18.30 -6.86
CA LEU A 32 8.77 -18.05 -6.76
C LEU A 32 8.33 -16.90 -7.67
N LEU A 33 9.13 -15.84 -7.73
CA LEU A 33 8.90 -14.68 -8.56
C LEU A 33 9.48 -14.85 -9.96
N GLY A 34 10.28 -15.89 -10.22
CA GLY A 34 10.93 -16.21 -11.50
C GLY A 34 12.11 -15.30 -11.86
N VAL A 35 12.76 -14.69 -10.87
CA VAL A 35 13.92 -13.79 -11.04
C VAL A 35 15.18 -14.49 -10.57
N ASN A 36 16.34 -14.08 -11.10
CA ASN A 36 17.63 -14.60 -10.65
C ASN A 36 18.56 -13.42 -10.26
N LEU A 37 19.08 -13.44 -9.04
CA LEU A 37 20.03 -12.46 -8.50
C LEU A 37 21.38 -13.16 -8.30
N ASP A 38 22.47 -12.43 -8.55
CA ASP A 38 23.81 -12.90 -8.16
C ASP A 38 23.97 -12.78 -6.64
N VAL A 39 23.74 -13.89 -5.94
CA VAL A 39 23.78 -13.96 -4.47
C VAL A 39 25.14 -13.61 -3.88
N SER A 40 26.23 -13.74 -4.67
CA SER A 40 27.59 -13.44 -4.22
C SER A 40 27.83 -11.96 -3.93
N GLN A 41 26.93 -11.08 -4.38
CA GLN A 41 27.01 -9.63 -4.22
C GLN A 41 26.40 -9.10 -2.91
N PHE A 42 25.88 -10.00 -2.06
CA PHE A 42 25.18 -9.63 -0.82
C PHE A 42 25.81 -10.26 0.42
N HIS A 43 26.04 -9.43 1.44
CA HIS A 43 26.36 -9.92 2.78
C HIS A 43 25.11 -10.45 3.50
N GLN A 44 25.31 -11.27 4.55
CA GLN A 44 24.21 -11.95 5.27
C GLN A 44 23.19 -10.97 5.88
N ASP A 45 23.63 -9.76 6.24
CA ASP A 45 22.82 -8.71 6.85
C ASP A 45 22.27 -7.69 5.83
N GLU A 46 22.62 -7.81 4.55
CA GLU A 46 22.21 -6.86 3.48
C GLU A 46 20.79 -7.15 2.94
N ARG A 47 19.84 -7.50 3.82
CA ARG A 47 18.45 -7.81 3.44
C ARG A 47 17.80 -6.69 2.62
N THR A 48 17.94 -5.44 3.06
CA THR A 48 17.33 -4.28 2.39
C THR A 48 17.83 -4.14 0.96
N LYS A 49 19.15 -4.22 0.75
CA LYS A 49 19.80 -4.16 -0.57
C LYS A 49 19.35 -5.31 -1.47
N ALA A 50 19.31 -6.54 -0.94
CA ALA A 50 18.81 -7.70 -1.66
C ALA A 50 17.33 -7.54 -2.05
N THR A 51 16.51 -6.99 -1.17
CA THR A 51 15.08 -6.72 -1.42
C THR A 51 14.88 -5.68 -2.52
N ILE A 52 15.67 -4.59 -2.51
CA ILE A 52 15.64 -3.56 -3.57
C ILE A 52 15.99 -4.19 -4.93
N ARG A 53 17.06 -4.99 -4.98
CA ARG A 53 17.49 -5.69 -6.20
C ARG A 53 16.42 -6.68 -6.69
N LEU A 54 15.79 -7.44 -5.79
CA LEU A 54 14.68 -8.31 -6.11
C LEU A 54 13.53 -7.54 -6.76
N ILE A 55 13.09 -6.43 -6.15
CA ILE A 55 12.01 -5.59 -6.68
C ILE A 55 12.37 -5.05 -8.06
N GLN A 56 13.60 -4.56 -8.25
CA GLN A 56 14.10 -4.08 -9.54
C GLN A 56 13.99 -5.16 -10.63
N GLU A 57 14.40 -6.40 -10.36
CA GLU A 57 14.29 -7.51 -11.33
C GLU A 57 12.83 -7.90 -11.61
N VAL A 58 11.99 -7.93 -10.59
CA VAL A 58 10.54 -8.19 -10.76
C VAL A 58 9.90 -7.09 -11.62
N MET A 59 10.28 -5.82 -11.40
CA MET A 59 9.82 -4.70 -12.22
C MET A 59 10.26 -4.82 -13.67
N LYS A 60 11.54 -5.12 -13.93
CA LYS A 60 12.05 -5.30 -15.30
C LYS A 60 11.21 -6.32 -16.07
N ARG A 61 10.92 -7.47 -15.45
CA ARG A 61 10.06 -8.52 -16.05
C ARG A 61 8.60 -8.09 -16.16
N GLY A 62 8.11 -7.33 -15.19
CA GLY A 62 6.75 -6.78 -15.15
C GLY A 62 6.55 -5.50 -15.98
N ARG A 63 7.51 -5.11 -16.83
CA ARG A 63 7.50 -3.85 -17.61
C ARG A 63 7.31 -2.59 -16.74
N GLY A 64 8.01 -2.54 -15.61
CA GLY A 64 8.01 -1.43 -14.67
C GLY A 64 6.83 -1.38 -13.70
N ARG A 65 5.90 -2.35 -13.74
CA ARG A 65 4.69 -2.36 -12.89
C ARG A 65 5.02 -2.59 -11.42
N ALA A 66 4.48 -1.75 -10.55
CA ALA A 66 4.71 -1.79 -9.12
C ALA A 66 3.70 -2.65 -8.35
N THR A 67 3.68 -3.95 -8.63
CA THR A 67 2.69 -4.88 -8.04
C THR A 67 2.84 -5.10 -6.53
N TRP A 68 4.02 -4.78 -5.95
CA TRP A 68 4.24 -4.94 -4.52
C TRP A 68 3.49 -3.90 -3.67
N LEU A 69 3.06 -2.78 -4.26
CA LEU A 69 2.35 -1.72 -3.54
C LEU A 69 1.03 -2.20 -2.92
N TYR A 70 0.45 -3.28 -3.45
CA TYR A 70 -0.84 -3.80 -3.02
C TYR A 70 -0.75 -4.94 -1.99
N ILE A 71 0.45 -5.25 -1.50
CA ILE A 71 0.66 -6.30 -0.48
C ILE A 71 0.31 -5.72 0.89
N ALA A 72 -0.68 -6.31 1.57
CA ALA A 72 -1.12 -5.91 2.92
C ALA A 72 -1.08 -4.39 3.21
N PRO A 73 -1.74 -3.54 2.40
CA PRO A 73 -1.65 -2.08 2.48
C PRO A 73 -2.18 -1.47 3.79
N TRP A 74 -2.92 -2.24 4.59
CA TRP A 74 -3.34 -1.85 5.95
C TRP A 74 -2.25 -2.05 7.00
N VAL A 75 -1.19 -2.82 6.71
CA VAL A 75 -0.04 -2.98 7.60
C VAL A 75 0.80 -1.70 7.55
N LYS A 76 1.38 -1.34 8.69
CA LYS A 76 2.24 -0.16 8.78
C LYS A 76 3.42 -0.25 7.81
N PRO A 77 3.90 0.88 7.26
CA PRO A 77 5.06 0.88 6.36
C PRO A 77 6.29 0.27 7.00
N SER A 78 7.15 -0.36 6.20
CA SER A 78 8.47 -0.78 6.66
C SER A 78 9.33 0.45 6.96
N GLY A 79 10.10 0.39 8.05
CA GLY A 79 11.11 1.39 8.38
C GLY A 79 12.31 1.38 7.43
N GLU A 80 12.53 0.29 6.68
CA GLU A 80 13.64 0.15 5.73
C GLU A 80 13.29 0.63 4.32
N ILE A 81 12.08 0.31 3.85
CA ILE A 81 11.56 0.67 2.52
C ILE A 81 10.07 1.00 2.67
N SER A 82 9.73 2.28 2.78
CA SER A 82 8.36 2.71 3.15
C SER A 82 7.26 2.21 2.20
N THR A 83 7.56 1.93 0.92
CA THR A 83 6.56 1.36 -0.01
C THR A 83 6.15 -0.08 0.34
N LEU A 84 6.96 -0.79 1.11
CA LEU A 84 6.64 -2.14 1.58
C LEU A 84 5.86 -2.09 2.90
N PRO A 85 4.98 -3.06 3.18
CA PRO A 85 4.54 -3.28 4.55
C PRO A 85 5.73 -3.67 5.42
N GLU A 86 5.63 -3.41 6.72
CA GLU A 86 6.55 -3.96 7.72
C GLU A 86 6.71 -5.47 7.51
N MET A 87 7.92 -5.99 7.72
CA MET A 87 8.14 -7.43 7.69
C MET A 87 7.53 -8.07 8.95
N PRO A 88 6.84 -9.22 8.81
CA PRO A 88 6.30 -9.88 9.99
C PRO A 88 7.41 -10.42 10.89
N GLU A 89 7.14 -10.43 12.19
CA GLU A 89 7.98 -11.11 13.17
C GLU A 89 7.88 -12.62 12.97
N THR A 90 9.02 -13.29 12.84
CA THR A 90 9.09 -14.75 12.76
C THR A 90 9.29 -15.35 14.14
N SER A 91 8.50 -16.37 14.49
CA SER A 91 8.69 -17.16 15.71
C SER A 91 9.50 -18.42 15.45
N GLU A 92 10.12 -18.98 16.49
CA GLU A 92 10.81 -20.28 16.45
C GLU A 92 9.89 -21.43 15.97
N SER A 93 8.59 -21.28 16.14
CA SER A 93 7.57 -22.21 15.62
C SER A 93 7.33 -22.13 14.11
N GLY A 94 8.12 -21.34 13.37
CA GLY A 94 8.04 -21.19 11.91
C GLY A 94 6.83 -20.39 11.42
N ARG A 95 6.21 -19.60 12.29
CA ARG A 95 5.05 -18.75 11.96
C ARG A 95 5.46 -17.28 11.89
N ALA A 96 4.79 -16.54 11.02
CA ALA A 96 5.01 -15.11 10.82
C ALA A 96 3.80 -14.30 11.35
N TYR A 97 4.06 -13.20 12.05
CA TYR A 97 3.02 -12.36 12.68
C TYR A 97 3.23 -10.87 12.41
N PHE A 98 2.14 -10.13 12.24
CA PHE A 98 2.13 -8.67 12.27
C PHE A 98 1.68 -8.16 13.63
N GLN A 99 2.37 -7.14 14.15
CA GLN A 99 1.91 -6.40 15.31
C GLN A 99 0.87 -5.36 14.85
N THR A 100 -0.35 -5.44 15.39
CA THR A 100 -1.40 -4.45 15.12
C THR A 100 -1.87 -3.82 16.44
N SER A 101 -2.62 -2.71 16.36
CA SER A 101 -3.25 -2.11 17.53
C SER A 101 -4.25 -3.04 18.23
N GLY A 102 -4.79 -4.04 17.52
CA GLY A 102 -5.66 -5.09 18.07
C GLY A 102 -4.93 -6.36 18.51
N GLY A 103 -3.58 -6.34 18.57
CA GLY A 103 -2.75 -7.49 18.94
C GLY A 103 -2.04 -8.17 17.77
N LYS A 104 -1.47 -9.36 18.03
CA LYS A 104 -0.71 -10.15 17.05
C LYS A 104 -1.65 -10.81 16.03
N VAL A 105 -1.44 -10.54 14.74
CA VAL A 105 -2.19 -11.15 13.63
C VAL A 105 -1.27 -12.06 12.84
N LEU A 106 -1.69 -13.30 12.58
CA LEU A 106 -0.95 -14.21 11.70
C LEU A 106 -0.79 -13.58 10.31
N ALA A 107 0.44 -13.55 9.78
CA ALA A 107 0.73 -12.98 8.47
C ALA A 107 -0.16 -13.61 7.39
N MET A 108 -0.31 -14.93 7.40
CA MET A 108 -1.20 -15.64 6.47
C MET A 108 -2.66 -15.18 6.57
N LYS A 109 -3.17 -14.89 7.77
CA LYS A 109 -4.54 -14.36 7.97
C LYS A 109 -4.67 -12.94 7.45
N ALA A 110 -3.65 -12.10 7.67
CA ALA A 110 -3.61 -10.76 7.08
C ALA A 110 -3.69 -10.87 5.54
N PHE A 111 -2.88 -11.73 4.93
CA PHE A 111 -2.90 -11.92 3.47
C PHE A 111 -4.15 -12.63 2.93
N THR A 112 -4.85 -13.44 3.73
CA THR A 112 -6.14 -14.01 3.32
C THR A 112 -7.28 -13.02 3.46
N ALA A 113 -7.24 -12.09 4.42
CA ALA A 113 -8.13 -10.92 4.41
C ALA A 113 -7.93 -10.08 3.14
N GLU A 114 -6.73 -10.10 2.55
CA GLU A 114 -6.46 -9.55 1.21
C GLU A 114 -7.23 -10.24 0.08
N ARG A 115 -7.72 -11.48 0.22
CA ARG A 115 -8.56 -12.07 -0.84
C ARG A 115 -9.85 -11.29 -1.03
N ALA A 116 -10.40 -10.68 0.02
CA ALA A 116 -11.50 -9.72 -0.09
C ALA A 116 -11.08 -8.42 -0.81
N TRP A 117 -9.78 -8.08 -0.86
CA TRP A 117 -9.22 -6.99 -1.67
C TRP A 117 -9.06 -7.34 -3.16
N ARG A 118 -9.14 -8.62 -3.54
CA ARG A 118 -8.72 -9.13 -4.85
C ARG A 118 -9.83 -9.77 -5.68
N SER A 119 -11.07 -9.77 -5.20
CA SER A 119 -12.23 -10.34 -5.92
C SER A 119 -12.46 -9.69 -7.30
N VAL A 120 -11.96 -8.45 -7.50
CA VAL A 120 -12.13 -7.67 -8.74
C VAL A 120 -10.85 -7.58 -9.60
N GLY A 121 -9.77 -8.28 -9.23
CA GLY A 121 -8.46 -8.20 -9.90
C GLY A 121 -7.57 -7.06 -9.40
N LEU A 122 -6.41 -6.86 -10.05
CA LEU A 122 -5.54 -5.71 -9.75
C LEU A 122 -6.17 -4.40 -10.21
N PRO A 123 -6.01 -3.29 -9.47
CA PRO A 123 -6.43 -1.98 -9.94
C PRO A 123 -5.78 -1.64 -11.29
N SER A 124 -6.51 -0.91 -12.14
CA SER A 124 -6.02 -0.49 -13.45
C SER A 124 -6.11 1.03 -13.62
N PRO A 125 -5.02 1.71 -14.00
CA PRO A 125 -3.68 1.17 -14.22
C PRO A 125 -2.95 0.86 -12.91
N VAL A 126 -2.04 -0.12 -12.95
CA VAL A 126 -1.00 -0.30 -11.92
C VAL A 126 0.10 0.75 -12.17
N PRO A 127 0.60 1.46 -11.13
CA PRO A 127 1.70 2.38 -11.28
C PRO A 127 2.89 1.72 -11.97
N THR A 128 3.45 2.43 -12.94
CA THR A 128 4.60 1.98 -13.73
C THR A 128 5.72 2.99 -13.57
N GLY A 129 6.94 2.52 -13.35
CA GLY A 129 8.08 3.38 -13.08
C GLY A 129 9.38 2.61 -12.91
N LYS A 130 10.29 3.16 -12.10
CA LYS A 130 11.60 2.58 -11.80
C LYS A 130 11.91 2.65 -10.31
N MET A 131 12.58 1.64 -9.77
CA MET A 131 13.10 1.66 -8.41
C MET A 131 14.58 2.05 -8.44
N THR A 132 14.97 3.09 -7.70
CA THR A 132 16.36 3.49 -7.52
C THR A 132 17.12 2.47 -6.67
N ASP A 133 18.45 2.51 -6.72
CA ASP A 133 19.31 1.65 -5.88
C ASP A 133 19.19 1.96 -4.39
N SER A 134 18.67 3.15 -4.03
CA SER A 134 18.36 3.53 -2.65
C SER A 134 16.93 3.13 -2.21
N GLY A 135 16.20 2.39 -3.03
CA GLY A 135 14.87 1.86 -2.68
C GLY A 135 13.74 2.89 -2.79
N TYR A 136 13.87 3.88 -3.67
CA TYR A 136 12.78 4.80 -4.01
C TYR A 136 12.14 4.41 -5.34
N PHE A 137 10.82 4.28 -5.35
CA PHE A 137 10.03 4.09 -6.55
C PHE A 137 9.67 5.45 -7.17
N VAL A 138 10.12 5.65 -8.40
CA VAL A 138 9.91 6.85 -9.20
C VAL A 138 8.82 6.59 -10.23
N PHE A 139 7.72 7.34 -10.15
CA PHE A 139 6.60 7.24 -11.10
C PHE A 139 5.82 8.55 -11.19
N SER A 140 5.08 8.72 -12.29
CA SER A 140 4.15 9.84 -12.45
C SER A 140 2.71 9.41 -12.20
N ALA A 141 1.98 10.21 -11.43
CA ALA A 141 0.59 9.91 -11.08
C ALA A 141 -0.23 11.17 -10.78
N LYS A 142 -1.55 10.99 -10.81
CA LYS A 142 -2.54 11.98 -10.40
C LYS A 142 -2.61 11.98 -8.86
N ALA A 143 -2.52 13.17 -8.25
CA ALA A 143 -2.50 13.33 -6.81
C ALA A 143 -3.12 14.66 -6.38
N ALA A 144 -3.64 14.70 -5.16
CA ALA A 144 -4.17 15.92 -4.52
C ALA A 144 -3.40 16.20 -3.22
N LEU A 145 -3.19 17.48 -2.94
CA LEU A 145 -2.55 17.92 -1.70
C LEU A 145 -3.53 17.76 -0.52
N VAL A 146 -3.04 17.31 0.62
CA VAL A 146 -3.80 17.17 1.86
C VAL A 146 -3.70 18.48 2.65
N SER A 147 -4.84 19.02 3.10
CA SER A 147 -4.87 20.28 3.85
C SER A 147 -4.12 20.16 5.19
N LEU A 148 -3.36 21.21 5.54
CA LEU A 148 -2.61 21.30 6.81
C LEU A 148 -3.53 21.63 8.00
N GLU A 149 -4.70 22.23 7.78
CA GLU A 149 -5.63 22.61 8.87
C GLU A 149 -6.20 21.37 9.60
N ASP A 150 -6.30 20.23 8.91
CA ASP A 150 -6.70 18.94 9.52
C ASP A 150 -5.60 18.33 10.40
N ARG A 151 -4.35 18.77 10.22
CA ARG A 151 -3.19 18.26 10.95
C ARG A 151 -3.12 18.89 12.34
N GLU A 152 -3.41 20.18 12.49
CA GLU A 152 -3.33 20.88 13.78
C GLU A 152 -4.34 20.35 14.81
N ASN A 153 -5.53 19.93 14.36
CA ASN A 153 -6.52 19.23 15.20
C ASN A 153 -6.09 17.81 15.61
N ALA A 154 -5.21 17.15 14.84
CA ALA A 154 -4.66 15.83 15.16
C ALA A 154 -3.35 15.89 15.98
N GLU A 155 -2.69 17.06 16.07
CA GLU A 155 -1.30 17.19 16.50
C GLU A 155 -1.06 17.75 17.92
N SER A 156 -2.08 17.83 18.78
CA SER A 156 -1.89 18.12 20.22
C SER A 156 -0.85 17.19 20.89
N TRP A 157 -0.67 15.96 20.39
CA TRP A 157 0.29 14.98 20.91
C TRP A 157 1.65 14.89 20.18
N ARG A 158 1.82 15.51 18.98
CA ARG A 158 2.99 15.25 18.09
C ARG A 158 4.18 16.19 18.25
N ARG A 159 4.08 17.22 19.09
CA ARG A 159 5.08 18.30 19.19
C ARG A 159 6.48 17.89 19.69
N LYS A 160 6.72 16.64 20.08
CA LYS A 160 7.94 16.26 20.82
C LYS A 160 9.10 15.64 20.01
N HIS A 161 8.97 15.27 18.73
CA HIS A 161 10.04 14.43 18.11
C HIS A 161 10.67 14.79 16.76
N MET A 162 10.24 15.77 15.95
CA MET A 162 10.95 16.03 14.66
C MET A 162 10.93 17.50 14.22
N ARG A 163 12.01 18.24 14.47
CA ARG A 163 12.33 19.52 13.84
C ARG A 163 13.52 19.29 12.90
N ALA A 164 13.32 19.32 11.58
CA ALA A 164 14.44 19.49 10.64
C ALA A 164 14.04 19.93 9.23
N TYR A 165 12.84 19.61 8.71
CA TYR A 165 12.42 20.05 7.37
C TYR A 165 10.94 20.42 7.39
N ASP A 166 10.65 21.69 7.15
CA ASP A 166 9.35 22.33 7.37
C ASP A 166 8.68 22.75 6.06
N ASP A 167 8.65 21.84 5.10
CA ASP A 167 7.85 21.94 3.88
C ASP A 167 6.94 20.72 3.74
N ARG A 168 6.41 20.21 4.87
CA ARG A 168 5.73 18.91 5.11
C ARG A 168 4.48 18.63 4.25
N GLU A 169 4.62 18.77 2.94
CA GLU A 169 3.62 18.46 1.92
C GLU A 169 3.21 16.99 2.07
N THR A 170 1.91 16.78 2.18
CA THR A 170 1.32 15.45 2.17
C THR A 170 0.43 15.33 0.96
N TRP A 171 0.56 14.22 0.23
CA TRP A 171 -0.16 13.98 -1.01
C TRP A 171 -0.96 12.68 -0.94
N ALA A 172 -2.21 12.72 -1.38
CA ALA A 172 -3.00 11.53 -1.70
C ALA A 172 -2.85 11.23 -3.19
N ILE A 173 -2.19 10.12 -3.52
CA ILE A 173 -1.82 9.73 -4.88
C ILE A 173 -2.72 8.59 -5.34
N VAL A 174 -3.35 8.74 -6.52
CA VAL A 174 -4.09 7.64 -7.13
C VAL A 174 -3.12 6.58 -7.64
N ILE A 175 -3.21 5.38 -7.07
CA ILE A 175 -2.42 4.21 -7.44
C ILE A 175 -3.28 3.07 -7.94
N GLY A 176 -4.57 3.29 -8.17
CA GLY A 176 -5.46 2.27 -8.68
C GLY A 176 -6.86 2.79 -8.88
N ARG A 177 -7.55 2.23 -9.88
CA ARG A 177 -8.95 2.48 -10.17
C ARG A 177 -9.63 1.16 -10.55
N ILE A 178 -10.79 0.89 -9.97
CA ILE A 178 -11.57 -0.33 -10.19
C ILE A 178 -13.00 0.07 -10.51
N ARG A 179 -13.63 -0.62 -11.47
CA ARG A 179 -15.07 -0.49 -11.72
C ARG A 179 -15.81 -1.57 -10.94
N ASN A 180 -16.56 -1.17 -9.93
CA ASN A 180 -17.37 -2.08 -9.13
C ASN A 180 -18.82 -2.05 -9.60
N LYS A 181 -19.33 -3.20 -10.06
CA LYS A 181 -20.71 -3.35 -10.56
C LYS A 181 -21.71 -3.72 -9.47
N ASN A 182 -21.21 -4.14 -8.31
CA ASN A 182 -22.00 -4.64 -7.19
C ASN A 182 -22.24 -3.54 -6.15
N ARG A 183 -21.56 -2.40 -6.27
CA ARG A 183 -21.69 -1.28 -5.34
C ARG A 183 -22.92 -0.44 -5.73
N ASN A 184 -23.81 -0.21 -4.77
CA ASN A 184 -24.93 0.71 -4.95
C ASN A 184 -24.41 2.17 -4.96
N PRO A 185 -24.73 2.96 -6.00
CA PRO A 185 -24.24 4.34 -6.12
C PRO A 185 -24.85 5.30 -5.08
N GLU A 186 -26.01 5.00 -4.50
CA GLU A 186 -26.70 5.84 -3.52
C GLU A 186 -26.30 5.49 -2.09
N THR A 187 -26.29 4.19 -1.74
CA THR A 187 -26.00 3.74 -0.36
C THR A 187 -24.53 3.41 -0.11
N TRP A 188 -23.74 3.23 -1.17
CA TRP A 188 -22.35 2.75 -1.12
C TRP A 188 -22.17 1.32 -0.54
N GLU A 189 -23.25 0.56 -0.41
CA GLU A 189 -23.22 -0.82 0.03
C GLU A 189 -22.92 -1.80 -1.11
N ILE A 190 -22.36 -2.97 -0.78
CA ILE A 190 -22.16 -4.04 -1.75
C ILE A 190 -23.43 -4.88 -1.79
N GLU A 191 -24.08 -4.91 -2.95
CA GLU A 191 -25.24 -5.72 -3.22
C GLU A 191 -24.87 -6.94 -4.07
N PRO A 192 -25.36 -8.15 -3.74
CA PRO A 192 -25.17 -9.31 -4.58
C PRO A 192 -25.85 -9.09 -5.94
N ILE A 193 -25.19 -9.50 -7.03
CA ILE A 193 -25.84 -9.55 -8.33
C ILE A 193 -26.81 -10.74 -8.30
N SER A 194 -28.11 -10.47 -8.48
CA SER A 194 -29.10 -11.50 -8.73
C SER A 194 -29.00 -11.99 -10.18
N ASP A 195 -29.07 -13.30 -10.38
CA ASP A 195 -29.10 -13.87 -11.74
C ASP A 195 -30.32 -13.33 -12.52
N GLY A 196 -30.07 -12.77 -13.70
CA GLY A 196 -31.12 -12.23 -14.58
C GLY A 196 -31.31 -10.70 -14.53
N GLU A 197 -30.64 -9.98 -13.60
CA GLU A 197 -30.71 -8.52 -13.60
C GLU A 197 -29.90 -7.89 -14.76
N PRO A 198 -30.35 -6.73 -15.28
CA PRO A 198 -29.58 -5.95 -16.23
C PRO A 198 -28.17 -5.65 -15.69
N ARG A 199 -27.17 -5.65 -16.58
CA ARG A 199 -25.81 -5.28 -16.19
C ARG A 199 -25.79 -3.83 -15.70
N ARG A 200 -25.59 -3.64 -14.40
CA ARG A 200 -25.38 -2.32 -13.79
C ARG A 200 -24.18 -1.62 -14.42
N GLU A 201 -24.30 -0.30 -14.58
CA GLU A 201 -23.20 0.54 -15.05
C GLU A 201 -22.03 0.52 -14.05
N GLY A 202 -22.31 0.38 -12.76
CA GLY A 202 -21.29 0.31 -11.72
C GLY A 202 -20.60 1.66 -11.46
N VAL A 203 -19.89 1.72 -10.36
CA VAL A 203 -19.19 2.91 -9.89
C VAL A 203 -17.69 2.69 -9.90
N TYR A 204 -16.93 3.79 -9.89
CA TYR A 204 -15.49 3.73 -9.85
C TYR A 204 -14.98 3.95 -8.43
N GLU A 205 -14.09 3.05 -8.02
CA GLU A 205 -13.42 3.05 -6.74
C GLU A 205 -11.94 3.33 -6.94
N LEU A 206 -11.40 4.28 -6.18
CA LEU A 206 -10.00 4.64 -6.18
C LEU A 206 -9.25 3.91 -5.06
N THR A 207 -8.04 3.47 -5.38
CA THR A 207 -7.01 3.10 -4.41
C THR A 207 -6.00 4.23 -4.36
N MET A 208 -5.77 4.78 -3.17
CA MET A 208 -4.91 5.94 -2.98
C MET A 208 -3.82 5.67 -1.95
N MET A 209 -2.63 6.18 -2.24
CA MET A 209 -1.46 6.14 -1.38
C MET A 209 -1.25 7.52 -0.74
N LEU A 210 -1.12 7.56 0.58
CA LEU A 210 -0.77 8.78 1.31
C LEU A 210 0.75 8.83 1.49
N VAL A 211 1.36 9.94 1.07
CA VAL A 211 2.80 10.14 1.17
C VAL A 211 3.14 11.48 1.80
N GLU A 212 4.19 11.50 2.61
CA GLU A 212 4.70 12.69 3.28
C GLU A 212 6.09 13.02 2.77
N LYS A 213 6.31 14.29 2.42
CA LYS A 213 7.62 14.79 2.02
C LYS A 213 8.57 14.77 3.21
N HIS A 214 9.79 14.29 3.01
CA HIS A 214 10.82 14.25 4.06
C HIS A 214 12.17 14.83 3.62
N LYS A 215 12.40 14.95 2.31
CA LYS A 215 13.52 15.66 1.68
C LYS A 215 13.05 16.23 0.34
N VAL A 216 13.89 17.06 -0.30
CA VAL A 216 13.61 17.63 -1.62
C VAL A 216 13.22 16.52 -2.60
N ASN A 217 11.97 16.56 -3.07
CA ASN A 217 11.34 15.58 -3.96
C ASN A 217 11.34 14.12 -3.50
N LEU A 218 11.61 13.84 -2.22
CA LEU A 218 11.56 12.48 -1.66
C LEU A 218 10.43 12.37 -0.64
N TYR A 219 9.69 11.27 -0.74
CA TYR A 219 8.48 11.03 0.02
C TYR A 219 8.51 9.66 0.70
N HIS A 220 7.95 9.59 1.90
CA HIS A 220 7.65 8.33 2.58
C HIS A 220 6.20 7.97 2.38
N ARG A 221 5.92 6.70 2.07
CA ARG A 221 4.56 6.17 2.22
C ARG A 221 4.20 6.14 3.70
N VAL A 222 3.09 6.75 4.06
CA VAL A 222 2.55 6.73 5.43
C VAL A 222 1.17 6.07 5.51
N GLY A 223 0.45 5.95 4.40
CA GLY A 223 -0.88 5.35 4.40
C GLY A 223 -1.28 4.82 3.04
N MET A 224 -2.31 3.99 3.03
CA MET A 224 -2.96 3.52 1.82
C MET A 224 -4.39 3.14 2.14
N GLU A 225 -5.32 3.57 1.30
CA GLU A 225 -6.76 3.36 1.43
C GLU A 225 -7.35 2.97 0.07
N LYS A 226 -8.49 2.28 0.10
CA LYS A 226 -9.17 1.76 -1.10
C LYS A 226 -10.67 2.04 -1.01
N GLU A 227 -11.40 1.65 -2.06
CA GLU A 227 -12.86 1.76 -2.11
C GLU A 227 -13.33 3.20 -1.87
N MET A 228 -12.47 4.16 -2.24
CA MET A 228 -12.82 5.58 -2.23
C MET A 228 -13.68 5.86 -3.44
N ASP A 229 -14.87 6.41 -3.21
CA ASP A 229 -15.75 6.82 -4.29
C ASP A 229 -15.05 7.86 -5.17
N GLU A 230 -14.90 7.60 -6.47
CA GLU A 230 -14.30 8.57 -7.38
C GLU A 230 -15.12 9.86 -7.47
N ARG A 231 -16.45 9.76 -7.31
CA ARG A 231 -17.39 10.88 -7.52
C ARG A 231 -17.19 12.00 -6.51
N ILE A 232 -16.92 11.67 -5.24
CA ILE A 232 -16.65 12.65 -4.19
C ILE A 232 -15.32 13.40 -4.40
N THR A 233 -14.49 12.94 -5.33
CA THR A 233 -13.19 13.55 -5.63
C THR A 233 -13.20 14.46 -6.86
N ALA A 234 -14.37 14.65 -7.48
CA ALA A 234 -14.52 15.42 -8.72
C ALA A 234 -14.03 16.88 -8.60
N GLY A 235 -14.23 17.49 -7.42
CA GLY A 235 -13.87 18.89 -7.14
C GLY A 235 -12.44 19.11 -6.62
N TRP A 236 -11.64 18.06 -6.47
CA TRP A 236 -10.29 18.22 -5.89
C TRP A 236 -9.33 18.93 -6.84
N ASP A 237 -8.37 19.68 -6.28
CA ASP A 237 -7.27 20.26 -7.04
C ASP A 237 -6.22 19.19 -7.41
N TRP A 238 -6.56 18.43 -8.45
CA TRP A 238 -5.73 17.36 -8.95
C TRP A 238 -4.51 17.87 -9.71
N LYS A 239 -3.33 17.40 -9.31
CA LYS A 239 -2.07 17.60 -10.04
C LYS A 239 -1.58 16.27 -10.60
N TYR A 240 -0.97 16.32 -11.78
CA TYR A 240 -0.21 15.20 -12.33
C TYR A 240 1.27 15.54 -12.23
N ARG A 241 2.04 14.74 -11.48
CA ARG A 241 3.47 14.97 -11.28
C ARG A 241 4.23 13.68 -11.01
N GLU A 242 5.55 13.76 -11.12
CA GLU A 242 6.45 12.70 -10.71
C GLU A 242 6.64 12.70 -9.19
N PHE A 243 6.68 11.49 -8.62
CA PHE A 243 6.94 11.23 -7.21
C PHE A 243 8.09 10.24 -7.07
N CYS A 244 8.93 10.45 -6.07
CA CYS A 244 10.00 9.53 -5.66
C CYS A 244 9.71 9.06 -4.24
N ILE A 245 9.12 7.86 -4.11
CA ILE A 245 8.55 7.36 -2.86
C ILE A 245 9.26 6.09 -2.41
N GLY A 246 9.73 6.03 -1.17
CA GLY A 246 10.37 4.82 -0.65
C GLY A 246 11.36 5.12 0.45
N GLY A 247 12.49 4.42 0.44
CA GLY A 247 13.57 4.59 1.42
C GLY A 247 13.18 4.35 2.89
N PRO A 248 14.11 4.64 3.82
CA PRO A 248 13.87 4.43 5.24
C PRO A 248 12.84 5.41 5.81
N GLY A 249 11.67 4.88 6.18
CA GLY A 249 10.55 5.66 6.71
C GLY A 249 10.41 5.56 8.23
N ARG A 250 9.50 6.36 8.81
CA ARG A 250 9.18 6.32 10.24
C ARG A 250 8.45 5.05 10.72
N GLY A 251 7.96 4.22 9.81
CA GLY A 251 7.25 2.97 10.13
C GLY A 251 5.85 3.16 10.74
N GLU A 252 5.25 4.34 10.61
CA GLU A 252 3.92 4.66 11.16
C GLU A 252 2.86 4.63 10.06
N ARG A 253 1.67 4.12 10.39
CA ARG A 253 0.50 4.18 9.50
C ARG A 253 -0.41 5.33 9.87
N VAL A 254 -0.76 6.13 8.86
CA VAL A 254 -1.75 7.21 8.96
C VAL A 254 -2.96 6.85 8.10
N ARG A 255 -4.17 7.06 8.65
CA ARG A 255 -5.43 6.94 7.92
C ARG A 255 -5.80 8.28 7.29
N PHE A 256 -6.45 8.22 6.14
CA PHE A 256 -7.09 9.38 5.52
C PHE A 256 -8.41 8.97 4.88
N GLY A 257 -9.29 9.95 4.67
CA GLY A 257 -10.55 9.79 3.97
C GLY A 257 -10.61 10.71 2.75
N ALA A 258 -11.51 10.40 1.85
CA ALA A 258 -11.89 11.29 0.77
C ALA A 258 -13.15 12.06 1.19
N PHE A 259 -13.13 13.39 1.02
CA PHE A 259 -14.25 14.29 1.28
C PHE A 259 -14.42 15.23 0.08
N PRO A 260 -15.59 15.85 -0.14
CA PRO A 260 -15.80 16.77 -1.26
C PRO A 260 -14.76 17.90 -1.35
N GLU A 261 -14.30 18.41 -0.20
CA GLU A 261 -13.33 19.52 -0.15
C GLU A 261 -11.87 19.09 -0.40
N GLY A 262 -11.58 17.79 -0.30
CA GLY A 262 -10.23 17.26 -0.43
C GLY A 262 -9.97 16.01 0.41
N PRO A 263 -8.77 15.42 0.29
CA PRO A 263 -8.32 14.37 1.17
C PRO A 263 -8.04 14.94 2.58
N LYS A 264 -8.51 14.25 3.62
CA LYS A 264 -8.34 14.66 5.03
C LYS A 264 -7.84 13.52 5.91
N TYR A 265 -7.06 13.83 6.94
CA TYR A 265 -6.64 12.85 7.93
C TYR A 265 -7.83 12.33 8.73
N LEU A 266 -7.82 11.04 9.07
CA LEU A 266 -8.78 10.49 10.03
C LEU A 266 -8.10 10.40 11.40
N GLN A 267 -8.74 10.93 12.44
CA GLN A 267 -8.25 10.76 13.82
C GLN A 267 -8.16 9.26 14.15
N SER A 268 -7.07 8.86 14.80
CA SER A 268 -6.83 7.48 15.19
C SER A 268 -7.83 7.06 16.28
N PHE A 269 -8.99 6.55 15.88
CA PHE A 269 -9.82 5.75 16.77
C PHE A 269 -9.20 4.34 16.90
N VAL A 270 -9.02 3.94 18.17
CA VAL A 270 -8.67 2.58 18.62
C VAL A 270 -9.57 1.54 17.91
N PRO A 271 -9.04 0.37 17.50
CA PRO A 271 -9.74 -0.53 16.59
C PRO A 271 -10.98 -1.12 17.26
N HIS A 272 -12.15 -0.89 16.67
CA HIS A 272 -13.22 -1.87 16.73
C HIS A 272 -13.20 -2.66 15.42
N SER A 273 -13.16 -3.98 15.59
CA SER A 273 -13.72 -5.02 14.73
C SER A 273 -14.14 -4.62 13.31
N MET A 274 -13.63 -5.36 12.32
CA MET A 274 -14.26 -5.62 11.01
C MET A 274 -15.37 -4.64 10.57
N THR A 275 -15.00 -3.66 9.74
CA THR A 275 -15.88 -2.75 8.95
C THR A 275 -16.92 -1.93 9.73
N PRO A 276 -17.09 -0.66 9.32
CA PRO A 276 -18.35 -0.38 8.64
C PRO A 276 -18.17 0.49 7.39
N SER A 277 -19.05 0.21 6.43
CA SER A 277 -19.59 1.17 5.47
C SER A 277 -19.78 2.52 6.15
N PHE A 278 -19.18 3.58 5.62
CA PHE A 278 -19.54 4.93 6.03
C PHE A 278 -20.71 5.40 5.17
N VAL A 279 -21.86 5.43 5.82
CA VAL A 279 -23.10 6.12 5.44
C VAL A 279 -22.94 7.61 5.80
N GLY A 280 -23.29 8.48 4.86
CA GLY A 280 -23.90 9.79 5.13
C GLY A 280 -24.95 9.95 4.03
N GLN A 281 -26.25 10.01 4.32
CA GLN A 281 -26.95 10.83 5.32
C GLN A 281 -27.77 10.01 6.32
#